data_AF-A0A3S0IQA2-F1
#
_entry.id   AF-A0A3S0IQA2-F1
#
_cell.length_a   1.000
_cell.length_b   1.000
_cell.length_c   1.000
_cell.angle_alpha   90.00
_cell.angle_beta   90.00
_cell.angle_gamma   90.00
#
_symmetry.space_group_name_H-M   'P 1'
#
loop_
_entity.id
_entity.type
_entity.pdbx_description
1 polymer ?
#
loop_
_entity_poly.entity_id
_entity_poly.type
_entity_poly.pdbx_seq_one_letter_code
_entity_poly.pdbx_strand_id
1 'polypeptide(L)'
;MTGPGTLEFRGDLGPEVVEMVEDFGHDLAIIRPGSSPNGWDDDGNQIIGQPSTQAVRGLLMPASARRRAAAASAGQGLPVPAYVAYVPFGAVDLDTPGWHLQHGGENYYPLRDAQDIGGQGICWLIELGSPGEVVQRG
;
A
#
# COMPACT_ATOMS: atom_id res chain seq x y z
N MET A 1 -37.08 18.39 -13.68
CA MET A 1 -36.30 18.67 -12.45
C MET A 1 -34.91 18.10 -12.68
N THR A 2 -34.02 18.89 -13.27
CA THR A 2 -32.64 18.50 -13.58
C THR A 2 -31.74 19.09 -12.50
N GLY A 3 -31.11 18.21 -11.72
CA GLY A 3 -30.03 18.56 -10.81
C GLY A 3 -28.79 17.78 -11.24
N PRO A 4 -27.82 18.41 -11.94
CA PRO A 4 -26.62 17.76 -12.42
C PRO A 4 -25.61 17.67 -11.27
N GLY A 5 -25.30 16.45 -10.84
CA GLY A 5 -24.30 16.19 -9.79
C GLY A 5 -23.47 14.94 -10.06
N THR A 6 -23.52 14.42 -11.29
CA THR A 6 -22.55 13.42 -11.73
C THR A 6 -21.24 14.14 -11.82
N LEU A 7 -20.40 14.02 -10.77
CA LEU A 7 -19.04 14.54 -10.75
C LEU A 7 -18.35 14.22 -12.09
N GLU A 8 -18.20 15.24 -12.93
CA GLU A 8 -17.29 15.25 -14.08
C GLU A 8 -15.83 15.48 -13.62
N PHE A 9 -15.48 15.08 -12.39
CA PHE A 9 -14.12 15.08 -11.85
C PHE A 9 -13.26 13.93 -12.44
N ARG A 10 -13.56 13.48 -13.66
CA ARG A 10 -13.31 12.10 -14.14
C ARG A 10 -12.01 11.90 -14.94
N GLY A 11 -11.10 12.87 -14.98
CA GLY A 11 -9.82 12.75 -15.69
C GLY A 11 -8.69 13.63 -15.14
N ASP A 12 -9.04 14.75 -14.49
CA ASP A 12 -8.05 15.76 -14.06
C ASP A 12 -7.45 15.48 -12.68
N LEU A 13 -7.93 14.46 -11.95
CA LEU A 13 -7.41 14.14 -10.62
C LEU A 13 -6.05 13.45 -10.65
N GLY A 14 -5.65 12.87 -11.79
CA GLY A 14 -4.34 12.24 -11.93
C GLY A 14 -3.20 13.24 -11.69
N PRO A 15 -3.12 14.32 -12.50
CA PRO A 15 -2.15 15.39 -12.29
C PRO A 15 -2.20 15.99 -10.89
N GLU A 16 -3.38 16.28 -10.35
CA GLU A 16 -3.54 16.87 -9.01
C GLU A 16 -3.03 15.94 -7.88
N VAL A 17 -3.26 14.63 -8.00
CA VAL A 17 -2.72 13.65 -7.04
C VAL A 17 -1.21 13.55 -7.16
N VAL A 18 -0.67 13.62 -8.38
CA VAL A 18 0.79 13.65 -8.59
C VAL A 18 1.38 14.91 -7.96
N GLU A 19 0.83 16.09 -8.23
CA GLU A 19 1.29 17.36 -7.64
C GLU A 19 1.20 17.33 -6.11
N MET A 20 0.10 16.83 -5.55
CA MET A 20 -0.05 16.68 -4.09
C MET A 20 1.02 15.74 -3.50
N VAL A 21 1.35 14.63 -4.19
CA VAL A 21 2.41 13.71 -3.77
C VAL A 21 3.80 14.33 -3.95
N GLU A 22 4.01 15.15 -4.97
CA GLU A 22 5.26 15.88 -5.14
C GLU A 22 5.46 16.90 -4.00
N ASP A 23 4.43 17.68 -3.70
CA ASP A 23 4.49 18.75 -2.69
C ASP A 23 4.52 18.23 -1.25
N PHE A 24 3.71 17.23 -0.93
CA PHE A 24 3.49 16.76 0.45
C PHE A 24 3.94 15.31 0.70
N GLY A 25 4.40 14.61 -0.33
CA GLY A 25 4.82 13.22 -0.24
C GLY A 25 6.09 13.03 0.57
N HIS A 26 6.18 11.83 1.13
CA HIS A 26 7.36 11.29 1.77
C HIS A 26 8.09 10.36 0.81
N ASP A 27 9.40 10.21 1.02
CA ASP A 27 10.18 9.18 0.34
C ASP A 27 9.92 7.84 1.04
N LEU A 28 9.21 6.97 0.35
CA LEU A 28 8.82 5.65 0.81
C LEU A 28 9.69 4.61 0.11
N ALA A 29 10.04 3.54 0.81
CA ALA A 29 10.73 2.40 0.21
C ALA A 29 9.78 1.20 0.16
N ILE A 30 9.50 0.70 -1.04
CA ILE A 30 8.80 -0.57 -1.22
C ILE A 30 9.85 -1.67 -1.27
N ILE A 31 9.81 -2.56 -0.29
CA ILE A 31 10.75 -3.66 -0.16
C ILE A 31 10.04 -4.94 -0.56
N ARG A 32 10.56 -5.61 -1.59
CA ARG A 32 10.09 -6.92 -2.03
C ARG A 32 11.03 -8.01 -1.51
N PRO A 33 10.47 -9.15 -1.08
CA PRO A 33 11.29 -10.30 -0.72
C PRO A 33 12.03 -10.77 -1.98
N GLY A 34 13.27 -11.23 -1.80
CA GLY A 34 14.00 -11.83 -2.90
C GLY A 34 13.28 -13.08 -3.39
N SER A 35 13.26 -13.28 -4.70
CA SER A 35 12.77 -14.52 -5.27
C SER A 35 13.68 -15.67 -4.85
N SER A 36 13.08 -16.80 -4.45
CA SER A 36 13.83 -18.05 -4.22
C SER A 36 14.18 -18.64 -5.58
N PRO A 37 15.46 -18.70 -5.99
CA PRO A 37 15.84 -19.32 -7.26
C PRO A 37 15.83 -20.85 -7.10
N ASN A 38 14.66 -21.47 -6.88
CA ASN A 38 14.44 -22.93 -6.78
C ASN A 38 15.57 -23.73 -6.10
N GLY A 39 16.20 -23.16 -5.08
CA GLY A 39 17.40 -23.70 -4.45
C GLY A 39 17.16 -23.91 -2.97
N TRP A 40 17.55 -25.08 -2.49
CA TRP A 40 17.71 -25.37 -1.07
C TRP A 40 19.21 -25.46 -0.83
N ASP A 41 19.69 -24.91 0.29
CA ASP A 41 21.07 -25.14 0.71
C ASP A 41 21.26 -26.59 1.20
N ASP A 42 22.50 -26.98 1.46
CA ASP A 42 22.85 -28.33 1.93
C ASP A 42 22.24 -28.67 3.29
N ASP A 43 21.80 -27.66 4.05
CA ASP A 43 21.12 -27.78 5.34
C ASP A 43 19.59 -27.87 5.20
N GLY A 44 19.06 -27.82 3.98
CA GLY A 44 17.63 -27.90 3.70
C GLY A 44 16.86 -26.61 3.99
N ASN A 45 17.52 -25.45 4.04
CA ASN A 45 16.87 -24.15 4.08
C ASN A 45 16.64 -23.62 2.67
N GLN A 46 15.55 -22.90 2.48
CA GLN A 46 15.25 -22.25 1.21
C GLN A 46 16.24 -21.09 0.98
N ILE A 47 16.92 -21.10 -0.16
CA ILE A 47 17.80 -19.99 -0.56
C ILE A 47 16.89 -18.84 -1.00
N ILE A 48 16.83 -17.78 -0.20
CA ILE A 48 16.10 -16.55 -0.53
C ILE A 48 17.06 -15.60 -1.23
N GLY A 49 16.68 -15.10 -2.41
CA GLY A 49 17.45 -14.07 -3.11
C GLY A 49 17.57 -12.78 -2.30
N GLN A 50 18.41 -11.86 -2.76
CA GLN A 50 18.47 -10.54 -2.13
C GLN A 50 17.13 -9.80 -2.32
N PRO A 51 16.60 -9.14 -1.28
CA PRO A 51 15.40 -8.32 -1.42
C PRO A 51 15.67 -7.17 -2.38
N SER A 52 14.67 -6.80 -3.17
CA SER A 52 14.73 -5.60 -3.99
C SER A 52 14.05 -4.44 -3.26
N THR A 53 14.61 -3.25 -3.41
CA THR A 53 14.06 -2.03 -2.83
C THR A 53 13.79 -1.03 -3.94
N GLN A 54 12.59 -0.47 -3.95
CA GLN A 54 12.19 0.56 -4.90
C GLN A 54 11.73 1.79 -4.12
N ALA A 55 12.42 2.91 -4.34
CA ALA A 55 12.01 4.19 -3.78
C ALA A 55 10.81 4.74 -4.56
N VAL A 56 9.80 5.23 -3.84
CA VAL A 56 8.63 5.87 -4.41
C VAL A 56 8.23 7.06 -3.55
N ARG A 57 7.81 8.15 -4.18
CA ARG A 57 7.23 9.28 -3.47
C ARG A 57 5.74 9.03 -3.28
N GLY A 58 5.26 9.12 -2.04
CA GLY A 58 3.86 8.86 -1.72
C GLY A 58 3.45 9.46 -0.38
N LEU A 59 2.17 9.42 -0.06
CA LEU A 59 1.66 9.91 1.23
C LEU A 59 1.51 8.75 2.20
N LEU A 60 1.91 8.96 3.46
CA LEU A 60 1.69 8.01 4.56
C LEU A 60 0.97 8.75 5.67
N MET A 61 -0.24 8.29 6.01
CA MET A 61 -1.10 8.98 6.97
C MET A 61 -1.74 7.98 7.95
N PRO A 62 -2.05 8.41 9.18
CA PRO A 62 -2.88 7.62 10.08
C PRO A 62 -4.24 7.29 9.45
N ALA A 63 -4.73 6.07 9.65
CA ALA A 63 -6.03 5.66 9.17
C ALA A 63 -7.16 6.47 9.84
N SER A 64 -8.06 7.04 9.04
CA SER A 64 -9.16 7.85 9.55
C SER A 64 -10.09 7.06 10.46
N ALA A 65 -10.72 7.73 11.42
CA ALA A 65 -11.68 7.10 12.34
C ALA A 65 -12.81 6.37 11.58
N ARG A 66 -13.28 6.96 10.47
CA ARG A 66 -14.27 6.35 9.59
C ARG A 66 -13.77 5.04 8.99
N ARG A 67 -12.53 5.00 8.49
CA ARG A 67 -11.95 3.79 7.88
C ARG A 67 -11.74 2.70 8.92
N ARG A 68 -11.21 3.06 10.10
CA ARG A 68 -11.04 2.12 11.22
C ARG A 68 -12.37 1.53 11.68
N ALA A 69 -13.39 2.36 11.83
CA ALA A 69 -14.73 1.90 12.18
C ALA A 69 -15.34 0.98 11.11
N ALA A 70 -15.19 1.34 9.83
CA ALA A 70 -15.66 0.52 8.72
C ALA A 70 -14.98 -0.86 8.68
N ALA A 71 -13.66 -0.91 8.85
CA ALA A 71 -12.90 -2.16 8.92
C ALA A 71 -13.31 -3.02 10.13
N ALA A 72 -13.43 -2.39 11.31
CA ALA A 72 -13.89 -3.08 12.53
C ALA A 72 -15.31 -3.64 12.41
N SER A 73 -16.14 -3.05 11.55
CA SER A 73 -17.53 -3.47 11.32
C SER A 73 -17.68 -4.51 10.20
N ALA A 74 -16.65 -4.72 9.37
CA ALA A 74 -16.70 -5.56 8.18
C ALA A 74 -16.68 -7.07 8.48
N GLY A 75 -16.46 -7.47 9.73
CA GLY A 75 -16.49 -8.86 10.19
C GLY A 75 -15.54 -9.10 11.37
N GLN A 76 -15.83 -10.10 12.20
CA GLN A 76 -14.92 -10.50 13.28
C GLN A 76 -13.64 -11.12 12.69
N GLY A 77 -12.48 -10.59 13.06
CA GLY A 77 -11.16 -11.16 12.75
C GLY A 77 -10.38 -10.50 11.60
N LEU A 78 -10.93 -9.48 10.94
CA LEU A 78 -10.16 -8.72 9.95
C LEU A 78 -9.24 -7.70 10.65
N PRO A 79 -7.96 -7.57 10.24
CA PRO A 79 -7.07 -6.57 10.79
C PRO A 79 -7.59 -5.14 10.54
N VAL A 80 -7.56 -4.31 11.59
CA VAL A 80 -7.94 -2.89 11.49
C VAL A 80 -6.72 -2.08 11.09
N PRO A 81 -6.78 -1.26 10.03
CA PRO A 81 -5.64 -0.45 9.60
C PRO A 81 -5.30 0.63 10.62
N ALA A 82 -4.01 0.76 10.92
CA ALA A 82 -3.46 1.87 11.70
C ALA A 82 -3.05 3.02 10.77
N TYR A 83 -2.57 2.69 9.56
CA TYR A 83 -2.09 3.65 8.57
C TYR A 83 -2.69 3.38 7.19
N VAL A 84 -2.63 4.39 6.34
CA VAL A 84 -2.94 4.31 4.92
C VAL A 84 -1.82 4.98 4.15
N ALA A 85 -1.33 4.31 3.12
CA ALA A 85 -0.44 4.92 2.14
C ALA A 85 -1.16 5.14 0.80
N TYR A 86 -0.83 6.26 0.17
CA TYR A 86 -1.26 6.61 -1.18
C TYR A 86 -0.02 6.70 -2.06
N VAL A 87 0.02 5.88 -3.10
CA VAL A 87 1.17 5.79 -4.00
C VAL A 87 0.68 6.00 -5.44
N PRO A 88 1.32 6.88 -6.24
CA PRO A 88 0.95 7.05 -7.63
C PRO A 88 0.96 5.72 -8.38
N PHE A 89 -0.04 5.51 -9.22
CA PHE A 89 -0.15 4.29 -10.01
C PHE A 89 1.01 4.19 -11.01
N GLY A 90 1.49 2.98 -11.29
CA GLY A 90 2.60 2.74 -12.21
C GLY A 90 3.99 3.15 -11.71
N ALA A 91 4.09 3.89 -10.59
CA ALA A 91 5.38 4.24 -9.99
C ALA A 91 6.11 3.01 -9.41
N VAL A 92 5.35 1.99 -9.01
CA VAL A 92 5.81 0.70 -8.52
C VAL A 92 4.71 -0.34 -8.79
N ASP A 93 5.09 -1.57 -9.10
CA ASP A 93 4.12 -2.67 -9.17
C ASP A 93 3.77 -3.10 -7.73
N LEU A 94 2.49 -3.02 -7.38
CA LEU A 94 1.98 -3.44 -6.08
C LEU A 94 1.00 -4.62 -6.21
N ASP A 95 0.79 -5.09 -7.44
CA ASP A 95 -0.07 -6.23 -7.76
C ASP A 95 0.60 -7.55 -7.34
N THR A 96 1.93 -7.59 -7.37
CA THR A 96 2.69 -8.72 -6.86
C THR A 96 2.64 -8.72 -5.32
N PRO A 97 2.16 -9.77 -4.64
CA PRO A 97 2.08 -9.80 -3.18
C PRO A 97 3.45 -9.99 -2.51
N GLY A 98 3.50 -9.78 -1.19
CA GLY A 98 4.65 -10.11 -0.33
C GLY A 98 5.60 -8.95 -0.03
N TRP A 99 5.36 -7.76 -0.59
CA TRP A 99 6.12 -6.56 -0.27
C TRP A 99 5.69 -5.94 1.06
N HIS A 100 6.54 -5.07 1.60
CA HIS A 100 6.21 -4.16 2.68
C HIS A 100 6.75 -2.76 2.38
N LEU A 101 6.19 -1.76 3.07
CA LEU A 101 6.60 -0.37 2.95
C LEU A 101 7.54 -0.03 4.11
N GLN A 102 8.57 0.77 3.85
CA GLN A 102 9.45 1.32 4.86
C GLN A 102 9.47 2.85 4.78
N HIS A 103 9.40 3.49 5.93
CA HIS A 103 9.50 4.95 6.08
C HIS A 103 10.11 5.28 7.44
N GLY A 104 11.09 6.19 7.49
CA GLY A 104 11.75 6.58 8.75
C GLY A 104 12.46 5.45 9.49
N GLY A 105 12.87 4.38 8.79
CA GLY A 105 13.46 3.19 9.39
C GLY A 105 12.45 2.19 9.97
N GLU A 106 11.15 2.47 9.88
CA GLU A 106 10.09 1.58 10.33
C GLU A 106 9.46 0.81 9.17
N ASN A 107 9.06 -0.44 9.42
CA ASN A 107 8.40 -1.30 8.45
C ASN A 107 6.90 -1.34 8.69
N TYR A 108 6.14 -1.11 7.62
CA TYR A 108 4.68 -1.11 7.57
C TYR A 108 4.22 -2.24 6.65
N TYR A 109 3.43 -3.17 7.19
CA TYR A 109 2.96 -4.34 6.46
C TYR A 109 1.55 -4.14 5.91
N PRO A 110 1.32 -4.42 4.62
CA PRO A 110 -0.02 -4.41 4.04
C PRO A 110 -0.94 -5.41 4.75
N LEU A 111 -2.11 -4.95 5.16
CA LEU A 111 -3.14 -5.80 5.77
C LEU A 111 -3.99 -6.50 4.70
N ARG A 112 -4.03 -5.91 3.50
CA ARG A 112 -4.74 -6.39 2.32
C ARG A 112 -4.01 -5.90 1.07
N ASP A 113 -4.42 -6.42 -0.08
CA ASP A 113 -3.85 -6.03 -1.36
C ASP A 113 -4.11 -4.54 -1.64
N ALA A 114 -3.18 -3.90 -2.37
CA ALA A 114 -3.33 -2.52 -2.78
C ALA A 114 -4.58 -2.37 -3.66
N GLN A 115 -5.30 -1.27 -3.48
CA GLN A 115 -6.54 -1.00 -4.19
C GLN A 115 -6.34 0.18 -5.13
N ASP A 116 -6.67 0.01 -6.42
CA ASP A 116 -6.77 1.13 -7.36
C ASP A 116 -8.02 1.95 -7.01
N ILE A 117 -7.81 3.15 -6.49
CA ILE A 117 -8.91 4.02 -6.10
C ILE A 117 -9.62 4.54 -7.35
N GLY A 118 -10.88 4.12 -7.50
CA GLY A 118 -11.72 4.53 -8.61
C GLY A 118 -11.58 3.66 -9.86
N GLY A 119 -10.66 2.67 -9.87
CA GLY A 119 -10.45 1.76 -11.00
C GLY A 119 -9.91 2.46 -12.25
N GLN A 120 -9.18 3.56 -12.08
CA GLN A 120 -8.74 4.45 -13.15
C GLN A 120 -7.21 4.48 -13.32
N GLY A 121 -6.47 3.71 -12.51
CA GLY A 121 -5.01 3.68 -12.58
C GLY A 121 -4.37 5.03 -12.21
N ILE A 122 -4.93 5.72 -11.20
CA ILE A 122 -4.42 7.02 -10.74
C ILE A 122 -3.56 6.85 -9.48
N CYS A 123 -4.08 6.14 -8.49
CA CYS A 123 -3.43 5.99 -7.20
C CYS A 123 -3.76 4.64 -6.57
N TRP A 124 -2.72 4.00 -6.05
CA TRP A 124 -2.84 2.90 -5.13
C TRP A 124 -3.20 3.41 -3.74
N LEU A 125 -4.22 2.82 -3.12
CA LEU A 125 -4.45 2.89 -1.69
C LEU A 125 -3.99 1.60 -1.03
N ILE A 126 -3.20 1.75 0.01
CA ILE A 126 -2.61 0.65 0.77
C ILE A 126 -3.06 0.80 2.22
N GLU A 127 -3.69 -0.23 2.78
CA GLU A 127 -4.02 -0.28 4.20
C GLU A 127 -2.93 -1.01 4.98
N LEU A 128 -2.39 -0.35 5.99
CA LEU A 128 -1.17 -0.77 6.69
C LEU A 128 -1.45 -1.01 8.19
N GLY A 129 -0.80 -2.04 8.74
CA GLY A 129 -0.75 -2.28 10.18
C GLY A 129 0.13 -1.26 10.91
N SER A 130 0.18 -1.37 12.24
CA SER A 130 1.12 -0.57 13.02
C SER A 130 2.56 -1.02 12.73
N PRO A 131 3.56 -0.14 12.76
CA PRO A 131 4.95 -0.55 12.59
C PRO A 131 5.35 -1.56 13.67
N GLY A 132 6.02 -2.64 13.25
CA GLY A 132 6.42 -3.74 14.13
C GLY A 132 5.31 -4.75 14.48
N GLU A 133 4.08 -4.54 14.02
CA GLU A 133 2.98 -5.50 14.21
C GLU A 133 3.04 -6.59 13.13
N VAL A 134 3.50 -7.79 13.51
CA VAL A 134 3.38 -8.98 12.65
C VAL A 134 1.97 -9.53 12.82
N VAL A 135 1.09 -9.23 11.88
CA VAL A 135 -0.25 -9.84 11.86
C VAL A 135 -0.09 -11.30 11.39
N GLN A 136 -0.13 -12.24 12.33
CA GLN A 136 -0.26 -13.66 12.00
C GLN A 136 -1.59 -13.85 11.24
N ARG A 137 -1.51 -14.18 9.96
CA ARG A 137 -2.66 -14.71 9.22
C ARG A 137 -2.88 -16.14 9.73
N GLY A 138 -3.97 -16.34 10.47
CA GLY A 138 -4.46 -17.66 10.89
C GLY A 138 -5.05 -18.45 9.73
#